data_AF-A0A0C9VB87-F1
#
_entry.id   AF-A0A0C9VB87-F1
#
_cell.length_a   1.000
_cell.length_b   1.000
_cell.length_c   1.000
_cell.angle_alpha   90.00
_cell.angle_beta   90.00
_cell.angle_gamma   90.00
#
_symmetry.space_group_name_H-M   'P 1'
#
loop_
_entity.id
_entity.type
_entity.pdbx_description
1 polymer ?
#
loop_
_entity_poly.entity_id
_entity_poly.type
_entity_poly.pdbx_seq_one_letter_code
_entity_poly.pdbx_strand_id
1 'polypeptide(L)'
;MFSARNFIRSRIACSRFLSSQRYLAPYLRTVSSSTLPSEFRFIPDFLAEDEQRTLLKFALRKLDETGKRSLQRKRRSKGNYDTCDGSISDLFLPDEYYGFEEGHYDGVIVNYREMHATSWPEDPALISVLNRLYSLLPTIPKENVQAHILHLASSGHILPHVDNLQASGSWIAAVSLGGGR
;
A
#
# COMPACT_ATOMS: atom_id res chain seq x y z
N MET A 1 20.11 22.69 -10.63
CA MET A 1 18.73 23.14 -10.87
C MET A 1 18.13 22.24 -11.94
N PHE A 2 17.63 21.06 -11.55
CA PHE A 2 16.88 20.18 -12.45
C PHE A 2 15.60 19.78 -11.74
N SER A 3 14.51 20.29 -12.31
CA SER A 3 13.13 19.96 -11.99
C SER A 3 12.85 18.54 -12.47
N ALA A 4 12.45 17.65 -11.55
CA ALA A 4 11.88 16.36 -11.88
C ALA A 4 10.41 16.39 -11.48
N ARG A 5 9.56 16.21 -12.50
CA ARG A 5 8.12 16.33 -12.47
C ARG A 5 7.51 15.21 -11.62
N ASN A 6 6.55 15.58 -10.77
CA ASN A 6 5.72 14.69 -9.98
C ASN A 6 4.99 13.69 -10.89
N PHE A 7 5.26 12.40 -10.73
CA PHE A 7 4.42 11.32 -11.25
C PHE A 7 3.90 10.52 -10.06
N ILE A 8 2.62 10.73 -9.73
CA ILE A 8 1.84 9.86 -8.87
C ILE A 8 1.18 8.85 -9.80
N ARG A 9 1.63 7.60 -9.76
CA ARG A 9 0.99 6.49 -10.50
C ARG A 9 0.60 5.44 -9.49
N SER A 10 -0.69 5.08 -9.44
CA SER A 10 -1.10 3.86 -8.75
C SER A 10 -0.41 2.69 -9.46
N ARG A 11 0.39 1.93 -8.72
CA ARG A 11 1.08 0.75 -9.23
C ARG A 11 0.45 -0.46 -8.59
N ILE A 12 -0.01 -1.40 -9.40
CA ILE A 12 -0.44 -2.71 -8.91
C ILE A 12 0.58 -3.76 -9.32
N ALA A 13 1.08 -4.50 -8.34
CA ALA A 13 1.88 -5.70 -8.56
C ALA A 13 1.08 -6.91 -8.07
N CYS A 14 0.90 -7.91 -8.94
CA CYS A 14 0.26 -9.17 -8.60
C CYS A 14 1.25 -10.32 -8.86
N SER A 15 1.46 -11.19 -7.87
CA SER A 15 2.35 -12.36 -8.02
C SER A 15 1.66 -13.66 -7.59
N ARG A 16 1.88 -14.75 -8.35
CA ARG A 16 1.46 -16.12 -7.99
C ARG A 16 2.68 -16.94 -7.59
N PHE A 17 2.70 -17.50 -6.38
CA PHE A 17 3.78 -18.40 -5.94
C PHE A 17 3.45 -19.86 -6.26
N LEU A 18 4.36 -20.56 -6.95
CA LEU A 18 4.36 -22.01 -7.09
C LEU A 18 5.36 -22.61 -6.10
N SER A 19 4.97 -23.69 -5.41
CA SER A 19 5.79 -24.35 -4.40
C SER A 19 7.00 -25.05 -5.04
N SER A 20 8.15 -24.38 -5.04
CA SER A 20 9.44 -25.07 -5.16
C SER A 20 10.45 -24.34 -4.29
N GLN A 21 10.68 -24.87 -3.08
CA GLN A 21 11.80 -24.45 -2.25
C GLN A 21 13.09 -24.80 -2.99
N ARG A 22 13.78 -23.79 -3.51
CA ARG A 22 15.22 -23.86 -3.79
C ARG A 22 15.88 -22.61 -3.23
N TYR A 23 16.72 -22.83 -2.23
CA TYR A 23 17.63 -21.86 -1.64
C TYR A 23 18.37 -21.09 -2.75
N LEU A 24 18.30 -19.75 -2.74
CA LEU A 24 19.15 -18.92 -3.60
C LEU A 24 19.73 -17.74 -2.81
N ALA A 25 21.06 -17.68 -2.86
CA ALA A 25 21.96 -16.66 -2.31
C ALA A 25 21.84 -15.31 -3.08
N PRO A 26 22.46 -14.21 -2.61
CA PRO A 26 22.09 -12.86 -3.00
C PRO A 26 22.72 -12.46 -4.34
N TYR A 27 21.90 -12.34 -5.36
CA TYR A 27 22.29 -11.71 -6.62
C TYR A 27 21.35 -10.52 -6.86
N LEU A 28 21.81 -9.31 -6.51
CA LEU A 28 21.15 -8.07 -6.94
C LEU A 28 21.43 -7.91 -8.45
N ARG A 29 20.62 -8.61 -9.25
CA ARG A 29 20.59 -8.42 -10.70
C ARG A 29 19.68 -7.22 -10.96
N THR A 30 20.23 -6.16 -11.55
CA THR A 30 19.44 -5.11 -12.19
C THR A 30 18.59 -5.79 -13.27
N VAL A 31 17.29 -5.96 -13.03
CA VAL A 31 16.38 -6.57 -13.99
C VAL A 31 16.18 -5.57 -15.12
N SER A 32 16.90 -5.79 -16.22
CA SER A 32 16.59 -5.21 -17.52
C SER A 32 15.15 -5.61 -17.89
N SER A 33 14.42 -4.69 -18.53
CA SER A 33 12.97 -4.80 -18.84
C SER A 33 12.56 -5.95 -19.77
N SER A 34 13.46 -6.90 -20.06
CA SER A 34 13.16 -8.09 -20.83
C SER A 34 12.63 -9.20 -19.92
N THR A 35 11.30 -9.31 -19.93
CA THR A 35 10.44 -10.37 -19.38
C THR A 35 10.42 -10.52 -17.86
N LEU A 36 9.49 -9.80 -17.23
CA LEU A 36 8.97 -10.18 -15.92
C LEU A 36 8.51 -11.64 -15.96
N PRO A 37 8.64 -12.42 -14.86
CA PRO A 37 8.09 -13.75 -14.77
C PRO A 37 6.60 -13.75 -15.15
N SER A 38 6.12 -14.83 -15.77
CA SER A 38 4.71 -14.95 -16.17
C SER A 38 3.72 -14.82 -15.00
N GLU A 39 4.22 -15.09 -13.81
CA GLU A 39 3.53 -15.05 -12.54
C GLU A 39 3.46 -13.64 -11.96
N PHE A 40 4.22 -12.68 -12.50
CA PHE A 40 4.26 -11.29 -12.04
C PHE A 40 3.61 -10.36 -13.06
N ARG A 41 2.56 -9.67 -12.63
CA ARG A 41 1.85 -8.67 -13.44
C ARG A 41 1.97 -7.29 -12.81
N PHE A 42 2.50 -6.35 -13.58
CA PHE A 42 2.51 -4.93 -13.24
C PHE A 42 1.43 -4.19 -14.03
N ILE A 43 0.51 -3.54 -13.33
CA ILE A 43 -0.58 -2.75 -13.92
C ILE A 43 -0.41 -1.30 -13.48
N PRO A 44 0.24 -0.44 -14.31
CA PRO A 44 0.34 0.97 -14.02
C PRO A 44 -1.02 1.65 -14.22
N ASP A 45 -1.25 2.73 -13.50
CA ASP A 45 -2.39 3.63 -13.70
C ASP A 45 -3.75 2.91 -13.64
N PHE A 46 -3.83 1.85 -12.83
CA PHE A 46 -5.05 1.05 -12.68
C PHE A 46 -6.20 1.85 -12.05
N LEU A 47 -5.89 2.67 -11.04
CA LEU A 47 -6.86 3.53 -10.37
C LEU A 47 -6.80 4.94 -10.94
N ALA A 48 -7.95 5.52 -11.25
CA ALA A 48 -8.10 6.93 -11.56
C ALA A 48 -7.80 7.79 -10.31
N GLU A 49 -7.56 9.08 -10.50
CA GLU A 49 -7.12 9.96 -9.41
C GLU A 49 -8.14 10.06 -8.26
N ASP A 50 -9.42 10.14 -8.60
CA ASP A 50 -10.54 10.12 -7.65
C ASP A 50 -10.64 8.80 -6.88
N GLU A 51 -10.37 7.67 -7.54
CA GLU A 51 -10.32 6.36 -6.91
C GLU A 51 -9.13 6.22 -5.97
N GLN A 52 -7.96 6.72 -6.37
CA GLN A 52 -6.76 6.77 -5.53
C GLN A 52 -7.01 7.61 -4.28
N ARG A 53 -7.63 8.80 -4.43
CA ARG A 53 -8.00 9.66 -3.30
C ARG A 53 -8.98 8.97 -2.36
N THR A 54 -10.01 8.35 -2.93
CA THR A 54 -11.02 7.60 -2.17
C THR A 54 -10.34 6.52 -1.34
N LEU A 55 -9.57 5.63 -1.98
CA LEU A 55 -8.91 4.53 -1.29
C LEU A 55 -7.91 5.03 -0.24
N LEU A 56 -7.08 6.03 -0.58
CA LEU A 56 -6.09 6.58 0.34
C LEU A 56 -6.75 7.22 1.57
N LYS A 57 -7.81 8.02 1.37
CA LYS A 57 -8.58 8.63 2.45
C LYS A 57 -9.09 7.60 3.44
N PHE A 58 -9.73 6.53 2.95
CA PHE A 58 -10.24 5.48 3.82
C PHE A 58 -9.14 4.66 4.48
N ALA A 59 -8.03 4.41 3.77
CA ALA A 59 -6.87 3.73 4.34
C ALA A 59 -6.18 4.53 5.47
N LEU A 60 -6.00 5.83 5.28
CA LEU A 60 -5.44 6.72 6.31
C LEU A 60 -6.36 6.83 7.53
N ARG A 61 -7.69 6.90 7.31
CA ARG A 61 -8.68 6.86 8.40
C ARG A 61 -8.58 5.57 9.19
N LYS A 62 -8.46 4.42 8.51
CA LYS A 62 -8.27 3.11 9.15
C LYS A 62 -7.02 3.09 10.02
N LEU A 63 -5.86 3.46 9.46
CA LEU A 63 -4.60 3.53 10.23
C LEU A 63 -4.65 4.50 11.41
N ASP A 64 -5.54 5.49 11.37
CA ASP A 64 -5.72 6.42 12.46
C ASP A 64 -6.52 5.83 13.63
N GLU A 65 -7.36 4.82 13.41
CA GLU A 65 -8.17 4.14 14.44
C GLU A 65 -7.28 3.49 15.51
N THR A 66 -6.14 2.93 15.11
CA THR A 66 -5.19 2.23 16.00
C THR A 66 -4.10 3.16 16.59
N GLY A 67 -4.03 4.41 16.14
CA GLY A 67 -2.97 5.34 16.56
C GLY A 67 -3.12 5.93 17.98
N LYS A 68 -2.04 6.54 18.49
CA LYS A 68 -2.04 7.24 19.78
C LYS A 68 -3.09 8.37 19.79
N ARG A 69 -3.91 8.44 20.85
CA ARG A 69 -4.97 9.47 21.02
C ARG A 69 -4.46 10.91 20.91
N SER A 70 -3.25 11.18 21.39
CA SER A 70 -2.62 12.51 21.29
C SER A 70 -2.38 12.92 19.83
N LEU A 71 -1.88 12.00 19.01
CA LEU A 71 -1.66 12.23 17.58
C LEU A 71 -2.98 12.34 16.82
N GLN A 72 -3.98 11.52 17.15
CA GLN A 72 -5.32 11.66 16.58
C GLN A 72 -5.91 13.06 16.81
N ARG A 73 -5.77 13.62 18.03
CA ARG A 73 -6.20 14.99 18.34
C ARG A 73 -5.43 16.02 17.52
N LYS A 74 -4.10 15.89 17.44
CA LYS A 74 -3.22 16.77 16.65
C LYS A 74 -3.57 16.77 15.15
N ARG A 75 -4.00 15.63 14.60
CA ARG A 75 -4.46 15.50 13.21
C ARG A 75 -5.81 16.18 12.99
N ARG A 76 -6.77 15.96 13.90
CA ARG A 76 -8.11 16.59 13.82
C ARG A 76 -8.05 18.12 13.78
N SER A 77 -7.08 18.73 14.49
CA SER A 77 -6.88 20.19 14.44
C SER A 77 -6.30 20.70 13.12
N LYS A 78 -5.68 19.85 12.30
CA LYS A 78 -5.01 20.26 11.05
C LYS A 78 -5.87 20.15 9.79
N GLY A 79 -7.05 19.55 9.89
CA GLY A 79 -7.97 19.40 8.76
C GLY A 79 -8.31 17.94 8.48
N ASN A 80 -9.49 17.75 7.89
CA ASN A 80 -10.03 16.45 7.55
C ASN A 80 -9.52 16.02 6.16
N TYR A 81 -9.42 14.72 5.92
CA TYR A 81 -9.14 14.12 4.60
C TYR A 81 -10.23 14.41 3.54
N ASP A 82 -11.08 15.43 3.75
CA ASP A 82 -12.27 15.72 2.96
C ASP A 82 -12.04 16.81 1.90
N THR A 83 -10.91 17.54 1.94
CA THR A 83 -10.60 18.55 0.93
C THR A 83 -10.18 17.91 -0.39
N CYS A 84 -10.93 18.21 -1.45
CA CYS A 84 -10.83 17.61 -2.78
C CYS A 84 -9.95 18.39 -3.77
N ASP A 85 -9.34 19.51 -3.38
CA ASP A 85 -8.75 20.46 -4.35
C ASP A 85 -7.22 20.34 -4.51
N GLY A 86 -6.54 19.56 -3.66
CA GLY A 86 -5.08 19.34 -3.72
C GLY A 86 -4.69 18.08 -4.49
N SER A 87 -3.40 17.83 -4.70
CA SER A 87 -2.87 16.55 -5.20
C SER A 87 -3.14 15.39 -4.21
N ILE A 88 -3.04 14.13 -4.65
CA ILE A 88 -3.15 12.95 -3.76
C ILE A 88 -2.14 13.03 -2.60
N SER A 89 -0.95 13.57 -2.85
CA SER A 89 0.08 13.74 -1.83
C SER A 89 -0.34 14.68 -0.70
N ASP A 90 -1.25 15.62 -0.97
CA ASP A 90 -1.73 16.59 0.02
C ASP A 90 -2.68 15.94 1.05
N LEU A 91 -3.09 14.69 0.84
CA LEU A 91 -3.80 13.90 1.85
C LEU A 91 -2.87 13.42 2.97
N PHE A 92 -1.55 13.41 2.74
CA PHE A 92 -0.58 13.09 3.78
C PHE A 92 -0.23 14.34 4.60
N LEU A 93 -0.15 14.15 5.91
CA LEU A 93 0.39 15.12 6.85
C LEU A 93 1.91 14.91 6.99
N PRO A 94 2.63 15.88 7.56
CA PRO A 94 4.03 15.66 7.92
C PRO A 94 4.22 14.48 8.88
N ASP A 95 5.38 13.82 8.83
CA ASP A 95 5.67 12.58 9.56
C ASP A 95 5.41 12.69 11.08
N GLU A 96 5.64 13.86 11.68
CA GLU A 96 5.41 14.11 13.12
C GLU A 96 3.93 14.11 13.56
N TYR A 97 3.01 13.94 12.60
CA TYR A 97 1.60 13.72 12.85
C TYR A 97 1.23 12.24 12.88
N TYR A 98 2.16 11.34 12.57
CA TYR A 98 1.96 9.90 12.56
C TYR A 98 2.77 9.22 13.66
N GLY A 99 2.29 8.06 14.10
CA GLY A 99 2.97 7.21 15.06
C GLY A 99 3.68 6.10 14.33
N PHE A 100 4.79 6.41 13.66
CA PHE A 100 5.61 5.40 12.99
C PHE A 100 6.41 4.60 14.02
N GLU A 101 6.55 3.31 13.75
CA GLU A 101 7.35 2.34 14.45
C GLU A 101 8.72 2.24 13.79
N GLU A 102 9.77 2.14 14.60
CA GLU A 102 11.16 2.15 14.12
C GLU A 102 11.49 0.90 13.29
N GLY A 103 10.94 -0.26 13.65
CA GLY A 103 11.16 -1.50 12.93
C GLY A 103 10.13 -2.59 13.25
N HIS A 104 9.88 -3.46 12.27
CA HIS A 104 8.99 -4.62 12.40
C HIS A 104 9.73 -5.78 13.08
N TYR A 105 9.01 -6.77 13.62
CA TYR A 105 9.62 -7.83 14.44
C TYR A 105 10.66 -8.67 13.69
N ASP A 106 10.56 -8.75 12.36
CA ASP A 106 11.51 -9.46 11.48
C ASP A 106 12.66 -8.57 10.97
N GLY A 107 12.64 -7.27 11.31
CA GLY A 107 13.63 -6.29 10.89
C GLY A 107 13.57 -5.88 9.42
N VAL A 108 12.53 -6.29 8.68
CA VAL A 108 12.43 -6.04 7.22
C VAL A 108 11.88 -4.65 6.92
N ILE A 109 10.92 -4.19 7.71
CA ILE A 109 10.24 -2.91 7.48
C ILE A 109 10.73 -1.90 8.52
N VAL A 110 11.10 -0.70 8.06
CA VAL A 110 11.69 0.36 8.89
C VAL A 110 10.88 1.65 8.75
N ASN A 111 10.64 2.36 9.86
CA ASN A 111 9.89 3.61 9.93
C ASN A 111 8.53 3.54 9.22
N TYR A 112 7.63 2.74 9.77
CA TYR A 112 6.34 2.44 9.17
C TYR A 112 5.22 2.41 10.21
N ARG A 113 3.98 2.44 9.76
CA ARG A 113 2.82 2.07 10.58
C ARG A 113 1.95 1.16 9.76
N GLU A 114 1.29 0.21 10.40
CA GLU A 114 0.48 -0.78 9.69
C GLU A 114 -0.79 -1.15 10.43
N MET A 115 -1.71 -1.78 9.72
CA MET A 115 -2.79 -2.54 10.32
C MET A 115 -3.39 -3.55 9.34
N HIS A 116 -4.01 -4.59 9.88
CA HIS A 116 -4.94 -5.43 9.14
C HIS A 116 -6.33 -4.80 9.14
N ALA A 117 -6.87 -4.52 7.96
CA ALA A 117 -8.23 -4.04 7.78
C ALA A 117 -9.18 -5.24 7.63
N THR A 118 -9.91 -5.54 8.71
CA THR A 118 -10.93 -6.60 8.73
C THR A 118 -12.25 -6.19 8.10
N SER A 119 -12.53 -4.88 8.07
CA SER A 119 -13.72 -4.31 7.46
C SER A 119 -13.47 -2.92 6.91
N TRP A 120 -14.21 -2.58 5.86
CA TRP A 120 -14.23 -1.26 5.24
C TRP A 120 -15.59 -0.58 5.48
N PRO A 121 -15.63 0.75 5.57
CA PRO A 121 -16.90 1.48 5.65
C PRO A 121 -17.79 1.24 4.43
N GLU A 122 -19.11 1.29 4.63
CA GLU A 122 -20.12 1.14 3.58
C GLU A 122 -20.29 2.43 2.74
N ASP A 123 -19.19 2.91 2.17
CA ASP A 123 -19.19 4.06 1.27
C ASP A 123 -19.28 3.59 -0.21
N PRO A 124 -20.25 4.07 -1.00
CA PRO A 124 -20.43 3.62 -2.38
C PRO A 124 -19.21 3.83 -3.28
N ALA A 125 -18.47 4.93 -3.12
CA ALA A 125 -17.28 5.21 -3.90
C ALA A 125 -16.15 4.24 -3.53
N LEU A 126 -15.96 4.00 -2.23
CA LEU A 126 -14.98 3.01 -1.75
C LEU A 126 -15.33 1.59 -2.21
N ILE A 127 -16.59 1.18 -2.10
CA ILE A 127 -17.06 -0.14 -2.52
C ILE A 127 -16.81 -0.35 -4.02
N SER A 128 -17.04 0.68 -4.85
CA SER A 128 -16.73 0.64 -6.28
C SER A 128 -15.24 0.35 -6.53
N VAL A 129 -14.35 1.08 -5.85
CA VAL A 129 -12.89 0.90 -5.96
C VAL A 129 -12.46 -0.49 -5.49
N LEU A 130 -12.96 -0.95 -4.33
CA LEU A 130 -12.65 -2.28 -3.80
C LEU A 130 -13.12 -3.39 -4.75
N ASN A 131 -14.31 -3.26 -5.34
CA ASN A 131 -14.81 -4.23 -6.31
C ASN A 131 -13.92 -4.31 -7.55
N ARG A 132 -13.40 -3.18 -8.03
CA ARG A 132 -12.42 -3.17 -9.13
C ARG A 132 -11.13 -3.89 -8.73
N LEU A 133 -10.62 -3.67 -7.52
CA LEU A 133 -9.44 -4.39 -7.03
C LEU A 133 -9.69 -5.90 -6.92
N TYR A 134 -10.82 -6.31 -6.35
CA TYR A 134 -11.18 -7.73 -6.24
C TYR A 134 -11.38 -8.41 -7.60
N SER A 135 -11.76 -7.67 -8.65
CA SER A 135 -11.86 -8.21 -10.01
C SER A 135 -10.51 -8.72 -10.56
N LEU A 136 -9.38 -8.27 -9.99
CA LEU A 136 -8.04 -8.76 -10.34
C LEU A 136 -7.75 -10.15 -9.72
N LEU A 137 -8.53 -10.58 -8.74
CA LEU A 137 -8.39 -11.83 -8.01
C LEU A 137 -9.62 -12.74 -8.19
N PRO A 138 -10.05 -13.05 -9.43
CA PRO A 138 -11.36 -13.66 -9.69
C PRO A 138 -11.52 -15.07 -9.10
N THR A 139 -10.42 -15.75 -8.78
CA THR A 139 -10.42 -17.10 -8.19
C THR A 139 -10.43 -17.09 -6.66
N ILE A 140 -10.32 -15.91 -6.03
CA ILE A 140 -10.26 -15.78 -4.57
C ILE A 140 -11.57 -15.12 -4.10
N PRO A 141 -12.38 -15.80 -3.27
CA PRO A 141 -13.57 -15.19 -2.67
C PRO A 141 -13.19 -13.93 -1.88
N LYS A 142 -14.00 -12.88 -1.95
CA LYS A 142 -13.70 -11.57 -1.33
C LYS A 142 -13.50 -11.69 0.18
N GLU A 143 -14.27 -12.56 0.83
CA GLU A 143 -14.21 -12.89 2.24
C GLU A 143 -12.88 -13.54 2.67
N ASN A 144 -12.12 -14.10 1.72
CA ASN A 144 -10.82 -14.70 1.96
C ASN A 144 -9.66 -13.73 1.69
N VAL A 145 -9.95 -12.50 1.24
CA VAL A 145 -8.93 -11.48 1.01
C VAL A 145 -8.59 -10.79 2.33
N GLN A 146 -7.32 -10.89 2.73
CA GLN A 146 -6.79 -10.14 3.86
C GLN A 146 -6.23 -8.81 3.36
N ALA A 147 -6.79 -7.70 3.82
CA ALA A 147 -6.32 -6.36 3.47
C ALA A 147 -5.30 -5.88 4.51
N HIS A 148 -4.05 -5.72 4.09
CA HIS A 148 -3.00 -5.13 4.90
C HIS A 148 -2.73 -3.69 4.45
N ILE A 149 -2.83 -2.72 5.36
CA ILE A 149 -2.54 -1.32 5.07
C ILE A 149 -1.19 -0.99 5.68
N LEU A 150 -0.22 -0.67 4.83
CA LEU A 150 1.13 -0.24 5.21
C LEU A 150 1.36 1.21 4.81
N HIS A 151 1.81 2.04 5.75
CA HIS A 151 2.19 3.42 5.50
C HIS A 151 3.64 3.64 5.94
N LEU A 152 4.51 3.94 4.98
CA LEU A 152 5.91 4.25 5.20
C LEU A 152 6.09 5.74 5.46
N ALA A 153 6.95 6.09 6.43
CA ALA A 153 7.41 7.45 6.63
C ALA A 153 8.21 7.94 5.41
N SER A 154 8.56 9.22 5.39
CA SER A 154 9.41 9.80 4.35
C SER A 154 10.78 9.08 4.28
N SER A 155 11.32 8.69 5.44
CA SER A 155 12.55 7.88 5.57
C SER A 155 12.32 6.36 5.62
N GLY A 156 11.06 5.92 5.55
CA GLY A 156 10.69 4.51 5.66
C GLY A 156 11.01 3.71 4.40
N HIS A 157 11.34 2.44 4.59
CA HIS A 157 11.69 1.51 3.52
C HIS A 157 11.42 0.05 3.94
N ILE A 158 11.39 -0.82 2.93
CA ILE A 158 11.20 -2.26 3.06
C ILE A 158 12.45 -2.92 2.47
N LEU A 159 13.12 -3.75 3.29
CA LEU A 159 14.29 -4.50 2.87
C LEU A 159 13.90 -5.70 1.98
N PRO A 160 14.84 -6.24 1.18
CA PRO A 160 14.59 -7.43 0.39
C PRO A 160 14.14 -8.60 1.26
N HIS A 161 12.98 -9.17 0.95
CA HIS A 161 12.42 -10.31 1.66
C HIS A 161 11.49 -11.11 0.75
N VAL A 162 11.01 -12.24 1.28
CA VAL A 162 9.95 -13.05 0.68
C VAL A 162 8.83 -13.15 1.70
N ASP A 163 7.63 -12.77 1.31
CA ASP A 163 6.43 -12.90 2.13
C ASP A 163 6.26 -14.33 2.64
N ASN A 164 5.81 -14.46 3.89
CA ASN A 164 5.56 -15.77 4.47
C ASN A 164 4.35 -16.42 3.80
N LEU A 165 4.56 -17.59 3.16
CA LEU A 165 3.52 -18.35 2.46
C LEU A 165 2.35 -18.78 3.37
N GLN A 166 2.62 -19.05 4.66
CA GLN A 166 1.57 -19.43 5.61
C GLN A 166 0.67 -18.25 5.98
N ALA A 167 1.20 -17.03 5.92
CA ALA A 167 0.45 -15.81 6.22
C ALA A 167 -0.22 -15.24 4.96
N SER A 168 0.51 -15.18 3.84
CA SER A 168 0.11 -14.43 2.64
C SER A 168 -0.59 -15.28 1.58
N GLY A 169 -0.48 -16.61 1.69
CA GLY A 169 -1.07 -17.54 0.72
C GLY A 169 -0.32 -17.57 -0.61
N SER A 170 -1.04 -17.91 -1.69
CA SER A 170 -0.47 -18.13 -3.02
C SER A 170 -0.49 -16.91 -3.94
N TRP A 171 -1.18 -15.85 -3.52
CA TRP A 171 -1.36 -14.62 -4.30
C TRP A 171 -1.15 -13.40 -3.41
N ILE A 172 -0.37 -12.46 -3.91
CA ILE A 172 -0.23 -11.13 -3.33
C ILE A 172 -0.63 -10.11 -4.38
N ALA A 173 -1.52 -9.19 -4.02
CA ALA A 173 -1.86 -8.03 -4.80
C ALA A 173 -1.58 -6.78 -3.97
N ALA A 174 -0.65 -5.95 -4.43
CA ALA A 174 -0.29 -4.71 -3.77
C ALA A 174 -0.78 -3.52 -4.60
N VAL A 175 -1.33 -2.50 -3.94
CA VAL A 175 -1.69 -1.21 -4.55
C VAL A 175 -0.84 -0.13 -3.90
N SER A 176 -0.02 0.55 -4.69
CA SER A 176 0.75 1.71 -4.22
C SER A 176 -0.05 3.00 -4.42
N LEU A 177 -0.14 3.84 -3.39
CA LEU A 177 -0.81 5.15 -3.41
C LEU A 177 0.14 6.23 -2.89
N GLY A 178 0.02 7.45 -3.43
CA GLY A 178 0.87 8.57 -3.05
C GLY A 178 2.12 8.70 -3.93
N GLY A 179 3.30 8.80 -3.32
CA GLY A 179 4.55 9.02 -4.05
C GLY A 179 5.03 7.81 -4.85
N GLY A 180 5.61 8.05 -6.03
CA GLY A 180 6.26 6.99 -6.82
C GLY A 180 7.44 6.39 -6.05
N ARG A 181 7.37 5.08 -5.80
CA ARG A 181 8.45 4.25 -5.28
C ARG A 181 8.63 3.02 -6.18
#